data_AF-A0A4Y2MF31-F1
#
_entry.id   AF-A0A4Y2MF31-F1
#
_cell.length_a   1.000
_cell.length_b   1.000
_cell.length_c   1.000
_cell.angle_alpha   90.00
_cell.angle_beta   90.00
_cell.angle_gamma   90.00
#
_symmetry.space_group_name_H-M   'P 1'
#
loop_
_entity.id
_entity.type
_entity.pdbx_description
1 polymer ?
#
loop_
_entity_poly.entity_id
_entity_poly.type
_entity_poly.pdbx_seq_one_letter_code
_entity_poly.pdbx_strand_id
1 'polypeptide(L)'
;MVTTDNFLLQHPPHHQHSTSSTTTNKTTFLQINLRKSKIATSTLLETSNSHNPSIILVQEPYILDGRIAGIPRSWNQWLSKNNKTGIISLPSCNKPVFLQSTVNSTALKIQTEQGPLTVISAYSSSYINIMETLQDLHSILTDLGDESVLICTDLNAHSRIWGYTNEDTRGAQVEDFLLVQQLYLLNETNSPPTFEHRGRKRWPDLSIIKGTDFANSCTWKVLEDYTHSDHNYIFIEALLSQSHYRYPRFKTAYGGHRRMLQQLGQKTKQLVQQIEESNTKYHLAKATEELQKAIFAAYKKNTEKSTKAPGFDAIDYIVLKEINNSFPEILHTFYNKCYQLHCFPEPLKEGIIVLFHKDGKEADKIKSYRPVTLLPTIGKVLEQILLRRLNHTLKKKNILHHNQFGFRESRSTDDAIHQLVEKIQDDKNKKLHTLVISLDIQGAFDHLQYNSIRNSLDEINFPSHTIETLKDILTDRKVTTQRAQGPVSWSQQQGCAQGS
;
A
#
# COMPACT_ATOMS: atom_id res chain seq x y z
N MET A 1 -14.53 -33.04 -31.17
CA MET A 1 -15.72 -33.11 -30.29
C MET A 1 -15.29 -33.67 -28.95
N VAL A 2 -15.96 -33.25 -27.87
CA VAL A 2 -15.67 -33.47 -26.43
C VAL A 2 -14.65 -32.47 -25.89
N THR A 3 -15.06 -31.21 -25.69
CA THR A 3 -15.67 -30.58 -24.49
C THR A 3 -14.67 -30.24 -23.38
N THR A 4 -14.51 -28.93 -23.23
CA THR A 4 -14.01 -28.19 -22.06
C THR A 4 -14.76 -28.60 -20.80
N ASP A 5 -14.05 -29.17 -19.82
CA ASP A 5 -14.51 -29.26 -18.44
C ASP A 5 -13.54 -28.54 -17.50
N ASN A 6 -14.16 -27.62 -16.77
CA ASN A 6 -13.70 -26.83 -15.63
C ASN A 6 -12.57 -27.45 -14.78
N PHE A 7 -11.38 -26.87 -14.86
CA PHE A 7 -10.46 -26.84 -13.72
C PHE A 7 -10.79 -25.62 -12.85
N LEU A 8 -11.76 -25.81 -11.95
CA LEU A 8 -11.93 -24.95 -10.78
C LEU A 8 -10.68 -25.09 -9.90
N LEU A 9 -9.79 -24.08 -9.97
CA LEU A 9 -8.71 -23.93 -9.00
C LEU A 9 -9.34 -23.68 -7.62
N GLN A 10 -9.23 -24.69 -6.76
CA GLN A 10 -9.62 -24.63 -5.36
C GLN A 10 -8.85 -23.51 -4.64
N HIS A 11 -9.56 -22.67 -3.91
CA HIS A 11 -9.01 -21.60 -3.08
C HIS A 11 -8.13 -22.15 -1.94
N PRO A 12 -6.99 -21.51 -1.60
CA PRO A 12 -6.21 -21.85 -0.42
C PRO A 12 -6.92 -21.43 0.90
N PRO A 13 -6.63 -22.05 2.05
CA PRO A 13 -7.50 -22.03 3.23
C PRO A 13 -7.44 -20.79 4.14
N HIS A 14 -6.62 -19.76 3.86
CA HIS A 14 -6.28 -18.74 4.89
C HIS A 14 -6.66 -17.28 4.55
N HIS A 15 -7.67 -17.08 3.70
CA HIS A 15 -8.26 -15.75 3.43
C HIS A 15 -9.79 -15.72 3.67
N GLN A 16 -10.27 -16.32 4.77
CA GLN A 16 -11.71 -16.33 5.09
C GLN A 16 -12.28 -14.96 5.53
N HIS A 17 -11.44 -13.95 5.80
CA HIS A 17 -11.85 -12.65 6.35
C HIS A 17 -11.50 -11.45 5.46
N SER A 18 -11.09 -11.71 4.22
CA SER A 18 -11.18 -10.71 3.15
C SER A 18 -12.47 -10.95 2.40
N THR A 19 -13.24 -9.90 2.11
CA THR A 19 -14.14 -9.98 0.96
C THR A 19 -13.28 -9.97 -0.30
N SER A 20 -12.93 -11.14 -0.80
CA SER A 20 -12.66 -11.29 -2.23
C SER A 20 -14.02 -11.24 -2.92
N SER A 21 -14.44 -10.06 -3.34
CA SER A 21 -15.20 -10.00 -4.58
C SER A 21 -14.17 -10.06 -5.68
N THR A 22 -14.03 -11.19 -6.37
CA THR A 22 -13.35 -11.25 -7.66
C THR A 22 -14.20 -10.47 -8.64
N THR A 23 -14.05 -9.15 -8.61
CA THR A 23 -14.40 -8.28 -9.72
C THR A 23 -13.06 -7.94 -10.33
N THR A 24 -12.87 -8.28 -11.59
CA THR A 24 -11.75 -7.84 -12.41
C THR A 24 -11.81 -6.32 -12.51
N ASN A 25 -11.33 -5.62 -11.48
CA ASN A 25 -11.30 -4.17 -11.48
C ASN A 25 -10.13 -3.72 -12.35
N LYS A 26 -10.48 -3.33 -13.56
CA LYS A 26 -9.62 -2.71 -14.54
C LYS A 26 -9.17 -1.34 -14.02
N THR A 27 -7.88 -1.04 -14.09
CA THR A 27 -7.43 0.35 -13.99
C THR A 27 -7.51 0.95 -15.38
N THR A 28 -8.31 1.99 -15.53
CA THR A 28 -8.64 2.58 -16.82
C THR A 28 -7.95 3.94 -16.96
N PHE A 29 -7.38 4.16 -18.14
CA PHE A 29 -6.70 5.40 -18.49
C PHE A 29 -7.37 5.99 -19.73
N LEU A 30 -7.50 7.31 -19.74
CA LEU A 30 -7.97 8.06 -20.89
C LEU A 30 -6.86 8.99 -21.36
N GLN A 31 -6.45 8.91 -22.62
CA GLN A 31 -5.46 9.80 -23.24
C GLN A 31 -6.16 10.71 -24.26
N ILE A 32 -5.80 12.00 -24.27
CA ILE A 32 -6.34 12.97 -25.23
C ILE A 32 -5.49 14.24 -25.34
N ASN A 33 -5.33 14.76 -26.56
CA ASN A 33 -4.90 16.14 -26.78
C ASN A 33 -6.12 17.08 -26.89
N LEU A 34 -6.17 18.07 -26.00
CA LEU A 34 -7.29 19.00 -25.82
C LEU A 34 -7.16 20.29 -26.65
N ARG A 35 -6.06 20.50 -27.39
CA ARG A 35 -5.84 21.69 -28.26
C ARG A 35 -6.05 23.04 -27.58
N LYS A 36 -5.84 23.12 -26.27
CA LYS A 36 -6.11 24.27 -25.41
C LYS A 36 -7.58 24.72 -25.46
N SER A 37 -8.49 23.83 -25.86
CA SER A 37 -9.91 24.10 -25.97
C SER A 37 -10.59 23.95 -24.61
N LYS A 38 -11.22 25.04 -24.15
CA LYS A 38 -12.05 25.03 -22.94
C LYS A 38 -13.22 24.05 -23.08
N ILE A 39 -13.80 23.97 -24.27
CA ILE A 39 -14.95 23.08 -24.55
C ILE A 39 -14.51 21.63 -24.47
N ALA A 40 -13.44 21.24 -25.18
CA ALA A 40 -12.89 19.88 -25.11
C ALA A 40 -12.52 19.48 -23.67
N THR A 41 -11.93 20.41 -22.90
CA THR A 41 -11.59 20.17 -21.49
C THR A 41 -12.85 19.94 -20.63
N SER A 42 -13.94 20.62 -20.93
CA SER A 42 -15.20 20.49 -20.17
C SER A 42 -15.94 19.19 -20.50
N THR A 43 -15.82 18.72 -21.74
CA THR A 43 -16.36 17.42 -22.20
C THR A 43 -15.76 16.23 -21.45
N LEU A 44 -14.56 16.37 -20.87
CA LEU A 44 -13.95 15.32 -20.04
C LEU A 44 -14.87 14.82 -18.92
N LEU A 45 -15.71 15.68 -18.35
CA LEU A 45 -16.66 15.29 -17.30
C LEU A 45 -17.70 14.29 -17.83
N GLU A 46 -18.28 14.57 -18.99
CA GLU A 46 -19.27 13.71 -19.62
C GLU A 46 -18.65 12.38 -20.05
N THR A 47 -17.49 12.42 -20.72
CA THR A 47 -16.74 11.22 -21.10
C THR A 47 -16.35 10.39 -19.87
N SER A 48 -15.99 11.04 -18.76
CA SER A 48 -15.62 10.33 -17.53
C SER A 48 -16.80 9.63 -16.86
N ASN A 49 -18.02 10.13 -17.01
CA ASN A 49 -19.22 9.45 -16.51
C ASN A 49 -19.52 8.17 -17.30
N SER A 50 -19.24 8.16 -18.61
CA SER A 50 -19.45 7.01 -19.49
C SER A 50 -18.39 5.93 -19.30
N HIS A 51 -17.10 6.31 -19.27
CA HIS A 51 -15.98 5.36 -19.32
C HIS A 51 -15.29 5.12 -17.97
N ASN A 52 -15.63 5.91 -16.95
CA ASN A 52 -15.09 5.81 -15.59
C ASN A 52 -13.55 5.68 -15.52
N PRO A 53 -12.77 6.57 -16.16
CA PRO A 53 -11.31 6.52 -16.09
C PRO A 53 -10.82 6.73 -14.65
N SER A 54 -9.74 6.06 -14.27
CA SER A 54 -9.02 6.37 -13.03
C SER A 54 -8.11 7.57 -13.22
N ILE A 55 -7.44 7.64 -14.35
CA ILE A 55 -6.50 8.70 -14.70
C ILE A 55 -6.78 9.19 -16.12
N ILE A 56 -6.66 10.48 -16.33
CA ILE A 56 -6.67 11.11 -17.65
C ILE A 56 -5.30 11.74 -17.90
N LEU A 57 -4.66 11.36 -18.99
CA LEU A 57 -3.40 11.92 -19.48
C LEU A 57 -3.72 12.90 -20.60
N VAL A 58 -3.39 14.18 -20.40
CA VAL A 58 -3.80 15.25 -21.31
C VAL A 58 -2.61 15.94 -21.95
N GLN A 59 -2.73 16.25 -23.24
CA GLN A 59 -1.85 17.13 -23.97
C GLN A 59 -2.59 18.42 -24.35
N GLU A 60 -1.85 19.52 -24.39
CA GLU A 60 -2.35 20.89 -24.59
C GLU A 60 -3.64 21.21 -23.81
N PRO A 61 -3.70 21.08 -22.47
CA PRO A 61 -4.90 21.43 -21.72
C PRO A 61 -5.19 22.94 -21.75
N TYR A 62 -6.47 23.33 -21.61
CA TYR A 62 -6.84 24.73 -21.39
C TYR A 62 -6.50 25.15 -19.95
N ILE A 63 -5.64 26.15 -19.78
CA ILE A 63 -5.09 26.55 -18.48
C ILE A 63 -5.49 27.97 -18.13
N LEU A 64 -5.91 28.14 -16.87
CA LEU A 64 -6.17 29.43 -16.22
C LEU A 64 -5.49 29.42 -14.85
N ASP A 65 -4.74 30.48 -14.53
CA ASP A 65 -4.04 30.63 -13.25
C ASP A 65 -3.18 29.42 -12.84
N GLY A 66 -2.47 28.83 -13.80
CA GLY A 66 -1.58 27.69 -13.59
C GLY A 66 -2.30 26.37 -13.30
N ARG A 67 -3.60 26.27 -13.62
CA ARG A 67 -4.40 25.06 -13.47
C ARG A 67 -5.21 24.77 -14.73
N ILE A 68 -5.44 23.50 -15.02
CA ILE A 68 -6.41 23.03 -16.00
C ILE A 68 -7.79 23.52 -15.57
N ALA A 69 -8.42 24.32 -16.42
CA ALA A 69 -9.72 24.93 -16.16
C ALA A 69 -10.84 24.15 -16.83
N GLY A 70 -12.02 24.11 -16.21
CA GLY A 70 -13.19 23.39 -16.74
C GLY A 70 -13.34 21.95 -16.22
N ILE A 71 -12.49 21.51 -15.28
CA ILE A 71 -12.62 20.20 -14.61
C ILE A 71 -13.14 20.33 -13.16
N PRO A 72 -13.80 19.29 -12.60
CA PRO A 72 -14.26 19.29 -11.21
C PRO A 72 -13.14 19.55 -10.19
N ARG A 73 -13.48 20.28 -9.11
CA ARG A 73 -12.53 20.57 -8.00
C ARG A 73 -12.07 19.32 -7.24
N SER A 74 -12.83 18.23 -7.31
CA SER A 74 -12.49 16.95 -6.69
C SER A 74 -11.41 16.17 -7.45
N TRP A 75 -11.05 16.61 -8.66
CA TRP A 75 -10.02 15.96 -9.47
C TRP A 75 -8.68 16.62 -9.19
N ASN A 76 -7.67 15.81 -8.86
CA ASN A 76 -6.31 16.32 -8.72
C ASN A 76 -5.68 16.45 -10.10
N GLN A 77 -4.74 17.39 -10.22
CA GLN A 77 -4.10 17.71 -11.49
C GLN A 77 -2.63 18.06 -11.27
N TRP A 78 -1.79 17.63 -12.21
CA TRP A 78 -0.37 17.94 -12.27
C TRP A 78 -0.01 18.31 -13.70
N LEU A 79 0.80 19.35 -13.87
CA LEU A 79 1.17 19.90 -15.18
C LEU A 79 2.68 19.78 -15.39
N SER A 80 3.13 19.72 -16.65
CA SER A 80 4.54 19.94 -16.98
C SER A 80 4.94 21.38 -16.71
N LYS A 81 6.26 21.67 -16.61
CA LYS A 81 6.75 23.04 -16.33
C LYS A 81 6.32 24.04 -17.40
N ASN A 82 6.18 23.61 -18.66
CA ASN A 82 5.71 24.46 -19.75
C ASN A 82 4.17 24.45 -19.93
N ASN A 83 3.44 23.77 -19.04
CA ASN A 83 1.97 23.72 -19.04
C ASN A 83 1.36 23.07 -20.32
N LYS A 84 2.14 22.36 -21.14
CA LYS A 84 1.65 21.74 -22.39
C LYS A 84 1.16 20.31 -22.21
N THR A 85 1.38 19.67 -21.06
CA THR A 85 0.84 18.34 -20.77
C THR A 85 0.54 18.22 -19.28
N GLY A 86 -0.31 17.27 -18.92
CA GLY A 86 -0.66 17.03 -17.54
C GLY A 86 -1.30 15.68 -17.29
N ILE A 87 -1.41 15.35 -16.01
CA ILE A 87 -2.11 14.17 -15.51
C ILE A 87 -3.23 14.65 -14.59
N ILE A 88 -4.42 14.10 -14.79
CA ILE A 88 -5.60 14.33 -13.97
C ILE A 88 -5.96 13.01 -13.29
N SER A 89 -6.02 12.98 -11.96
CA SER A 89 -6.51 11.80 -11.22
C SER A 89 -7.95 12.03 -10.75
N LEU A 90 -8.84 11.11 -11.07
CA LEU A 90 -10.21 11.13 -10.59
C LEU A 90 -10.30 10.58 -9.16
N PRO A 91 -11.38 10.87 -8.40
CA PRO A 91 -11.57 10.33 -7.04
C PRO A 91 -11.57 8.80 -6.95
N SER A 92 -11.76 8.11 -8.08
CA SER A 92 -11.61 6.65 -8.21
C SER A 92 -10.16 6.18 -8.10
N CYS A 93 -9.19 7.03 -8.46
CA CYS A 93 -7.76 6.73 -8.39
C CYS A 93 -7.28 6.69 -6.94
N ASN A 94 -6.74 5.54 -6.51
CA ASN A 94 -6.26 5.35 -5.15
C ASN A 94 -4.77 5.72 -5.05
N LYS A 95 -4.43 6.62 -4.12
CA LYS A 95 -3.04 7.00 -3.77
C LYS A 95 -2.14 7.43 -4.95
N PRO A 96 -2.54 8.43 -5.74
CA PRO A 96 -1.61 9.05 -6.69
C PRO A 96 -0.48 9.76 -5.93
N VAL A 97 0.76 9.43 -6.25
CA VAL A 97 1.97 10.07 -5.71
C VAL A 97 2.66 10.83 -6.83
N PHE A 98 2.74 12.15 -6.70
CA PHE A 98 3.51 12.97 -7.63
C PHE A 98 5.00 12.61 -7.56
N LEU A 99 5.61 12.33 -8.72
CA LEU A 99 7.03 12.07 -8.82
C LEU A 99 7.78 13.35 -9.18
N GLN A 100 7.58 13.81 -10.42
CA GLN A 100 8.28 14.97 -10.95
C GLN A 100 7.60 15.53 -12.20
N SER A 101 7.97 16.76 -12.54
CA SER A 101 7.62 17.42 -13.80
C SER A 101 8.89 17.94 -14.47
N THR A 102 9.06 17.59 -15.74
CA THR A 102 10.09 18.15 -16.61
C THR A 102 9.49 19.28 -17.45
N VAL A 103 10.22 19.76 -18.46
CA VAL A 103 9.69 20.80 -19.36
C VAL A 103 8.50 20.26 -20.13
N ASN A 104 8.63 19.08 -20.73
CA ASN A 104 7.69 18.50 -21.68
C ASN A 104 6.91 17.30 -21.15
N SER A 105 7.12 16.90 -19.89
CA SER A 105 6.52 15.70 -19.30
C SER A 105 6.11 15.92 -17.84
N THR A 106 5.16 15.13 -17.37
CA THR A 106 4.79 15.05 -15.95
C THR A 106 4.57 13.58 -15.57
N ALA A 107 5.06 13.17 -14.41
CA ALA A 107 5.06 11.78 -13.97
C ALA A 107 4.38 11.62 -12.61
N LEU A 108 3.53 10.60 -12.52
CA LEU A 108 2.77 10.22 -11.34
C LEU A 108 2.98 8.73 -11.08
N LYS A 109 3.23 8.34 -9.84
CA LYS A 109 3.23 6.94 -9.42
C LYS A 109 1.87 6.58 -8.83
N ILE A 110 1.30 5.48 -9.28
CA ILE A 110 0.12 4.88 -8.67
C ILE A 110 0.43 3.49 -8.15
N GLN A 111 -0.17 3.14 -7.02
CA GLN A 111 -0.03 1.80 -6.49
C GLN A 111 -1.02 0.87 -7.18
N THR A 112 -0.50 -0.15 -7.87
CA THR A 112 -1.29 -1.28 -8.36
C THR A 112 -0.97 -2.53 -7.53
N GLU A 113 -1.70 -3.61 -7.76
CA GLU A 113 -1.48 -4.85 -7.03
C GLU A 113 -0.35 -5.72 -7.59
N GLN A 114 -0.02 -5.54 -8.86
CA GLN A 114 1.16 -6.14 -9.49
C GLN A 114 2.43 -5.35 -9.17
N GLY A 115 2.31 -4.18 -8.52
CA GLY A 115 3.41 -3.31 -8.14
C GLY A 115 3.11 -1.83 -8.37
N PRO A 116 4.05 -0.92 -8.08
CA PRO A 116 3.93 0.47 -8.51
C PRO A 116 3.87 0.55 -10.03
N LEU A 117 2.95 1.37 -10.55
CA LEU A 117 2.88 1.74 -11.96
C LEU A 117 3.17 3.24 -12.05
N THR A 118 4.21 3.57 -12.81
CA THR A 118 4.49 4.97 -13.11
C THR A 118 3.76 5.37 -14.40
N VAL A 119 3.00 6.46 -14.32
CA VAL A 119 2.18 7.00 -15.39
C VAL A 119 2.77 8.33 -15.80
N ILE A 120 3.09 8.50 -17.08
CA ILE A 120 3.76 9.67 -17.62
C ILE A 120 2.92 10.26 -18.75
N SER A 121 2.61 11.55 -18.65
CA SER A 121 2.07 12.31 -19.77
C SER A 121 3.16 13.20 -20.36
N ALA A 122 3.32 13.15 -21.67
CA ALA A 122 4.32 13.93 -22.40
C ALA A 122 3.74 14.59 -23.65
N TYR A 123 4.39 15.66 -24.12
CA TYR A 123 4.00 16.35 -25.35
C TYR A 123 5.23 16.90 -26.08
N SER A 124 5.30 16.67 -27.39
CA SER A 124 6.29 17.27 -28.27
C SER A 124 5.60 17.93 -29.46
N SER A 125 5.75 19.26 -29.57
CA SER A 125 5.24 20.01 -30.71
C SER A 125 6.02 19.67 -31.98
N SER A 126 5.34 19.65 -33.13
CA SER A 126 5.97 19.45 -34.44
C SER A 126 7.05 20.49 -34.79
N TYR A 127 7.05 21.65 -34.12
CA TYR A 127 8.02 22.73 -34.34
C TYR A 127 9.25 22.68 -33.43
N ILE A 128 9.27 21.80 -32.43
CA ILE A 128 10.33 21.71 -31.43
C ILE A 128 11.13 20.43 -31.68
N ASN A 129 12.42 20.44 -31.37
CA ASN A 129 13.26 19.25 -31.45
C ASN A 129 12.71 18.15 -30.52
N ILE A 130 12.34 16.99 -31.09
CA ILE A 130 11.79 15.87 -30.33
C ILE A 130 12.75 15.35 -29.27
N MET A 131 14.06 15.52 -29.49
CA MET A 131 15.10 15.05 -28.58
C MET A 131 14.97 15.68 -27.18
N GLU A 132 14.45 16.90 -27.05
CA GLU A 132 14.19 17.51 -25.74
C GLU A 132 13.14 16.71 -24.95
N THR A 133 12.06 16.28 -25.61
CA THR A 133 11.01 15.45 -25.00
C THR A 133 11.52 14.03 -24.71
N LEU A 134 12.32 13.44 -25.62
CA LEU A 134 12.89 12.10 -25.42
C LEU A 134 13.94 12.08 -24.29
N GLN A 135 14.72 13.17 -24.12
CA GLN A 135 15.63 13.33 -22.99
C GLN A 135 14.89 13.49 -21.67
N ASP A 136 13.81 14.26 -21.64
CA ASP A 136 12.93 14.36 -20.47
C ASP A 136 12.38 12.98 -20.07
N LEU A 137 11.90 12.19 -21.04
CA LEU A 137 11.41 10.83 -20.80
C LEU A 137 12.54 9.90 -20.34
N HIS A 138 13.71 9.95 -20.98
CA HIS A 138 14.87 9.17 -20.58
C HIS A 138 15.25 9.44 -19.13
N SER A 139 15.36 10.71 -18.73
CA SER A 139 15.69 11.10 -17.36
C SER A 139 14.69 10.53 -16.35
N ILE A 140 13.39 10.55 -16.67
CA ILE A 140 12.38 9.95 -15.80
C ILE A 140 12.56 8.43 -15.73
N LEU A 141 12.82 7.77 -16.87
CA LEU A 141 12.94 6.31 -16.95
C LEU A 141 14.19 5.76 -16.28
N THR A 142 15.32 6.48 -16.33
CA THR A 142 16.58 6.09 -15.69
C THR A 142 16.43 5.95 -14.18
N ASP A 143 15.61 6.81 -13.55
CA ASP A 143 15.38 6.79 -12.11
C ASP A 143 14.44 5.66 -11.65
N LEU A 144 13.75 4.97 -12.58
CA LEU A 144 12.67 4.02 -12.28
C LEU A 144 13.08 2.55 -12.33
N GLY A 145 14.29 2.20 -12.80
CA GLY A 145 14.72 0.80 -12.90
C GLY A 145 13.77 -0.08 -13.72
N ASP A 146 13.39 -1.25 -13.21
CA ASP A 146 12.51 -2.22 -13.88
C ASP A 146 11.01 -2.04 -13.56
N GLU A 147 10.61 -0.90 -13.01
CA GLU A 147 9.19 -0.63 -12.74
C GLU A 147 8.34 -0.63 -14.01
N SER A 148 7.08 -1.07 -13.88
CA SER A 148 6.09 -0.92 -14.94
C SER A 148 5.79 0.55 -15.18
N VAL A 149 5.80 0.96 -16.45
CA VAL A 149 5.54 2.34 -16.86
C VAL A 149 4.47 2.36 -17.94
N LEU A 150 3.57 3.34 -17.87
CA LEU A 150 2.67 3.74 -18.96
C LEU A 150 2.98 5.18 -19.33
N ILE A 151 3.33 5.42 -20.59
CA ILE A 151 3.61 6.73 -21.16
C ILE A 151 2.54 7.02 -22.21
N CYS A 152 1.80 8.11 -22.04
CA CYS A 152 0.82 8.58 -23.02
C CYS A 152 1.27 9.95 -23.53
N THR A 153 1.53 10.02 -24.83
CA THR A 153 2.21 11.17 -25.43
C THR A 153 1.65 11.55 -26.79
N ASP A 154 1.72 12.82 -27.14
CA ASP A 154 1.60 13.28 -28.53
C ASP A 154 2.98 13.78 -28.97
N LEU A 155 3.62 13.02 -29.86
CA LEU A 155 4.99 13.29 -30.32
C LEU A 155 5.05 13.92 -31.70
N ASN A 156 3.94 14.03 -32.42
CA ASN A 156 3.92 14.50 -33.81
C ASN A 156 4.99 13.80 -34.68
N ALA A 157 5.11 12.48 -34.57
CA ALA A 157 6.11 11.66 -35.25
C ALA A 157 5.41 10.64 -36.18
N HIS A 158 5.93 10.45 -37.39
CA HIS A 158 5.32 9.57 -38.38
C HIS A 158 6.09 8.26 -38.50
N SER A 159 5.42 7.14 -38.27
CA SER A 159 5.94 5.81 -38.56
C SER A 159 4.85 4.87 -39.02
N ARG A 160 5.24 3.91 -39.85
CA ARG A 160 4.38 2.80 -40.26
C ARG A 160 3.99 1.90 -39.10
N ILE A 161 4.81 1.83 -38.04
CA ILE A 161 4.55 0.96 -36.88
C ILE A 161 3.23 1.34 -36.18
N TRP A 162 2.91 2.64 -36.11
CA TRP A 162 1.70 3.16 -35.46
C TRP A 162 0.66 3.74 -36.41
N GLY A 163 0.71 3.37 -37.69
CA GLY A 163 -0.41 3.58 -38.62
C GLY A 163 -0.21 4.63 -39.72
N TYR A 164 0.95 5.31 -39.80
CA TYR A 164 1.24 6.16 -40.96
C TYR A 164 1.63 5.33 -42.19
N THR A 165 1.46 5.90 -43.39
CA THR A 165 1.94 5.27 -44.63
C THR A 165 3.42 5.52 -44.90
N ASN A 166 3.99 6.50 -44.20
CA ASN A 166 5.37 6.94 -44.32
C ASN A 166 6.06 7.05 -42.95
N GLU A 167 7.38 7.10 -43.00
CA GLU A 167 8.24 7.39 -41.85
C GLU A 167 8.89 8.76 -42.04
N ASP A 168 8.99 9.53 -40.96
CA ASP A 168 9.77 10.77 -40.92
C ASP A 168 10.95 10.65 -39.94
N THR A 169 11.81 11.67 -39.91
CA THR A 169 13.00 11.65 -39.05
C THR A 169 12.65 11.60 -37.56
N ARG A 170 11.52 12.21 -37.16
CA ARG A 170 11.02 12.13 -35.80
C ARG A 170 10.56 10.71 -35.46
N GLY A 171 9.87 10.05 -36.39
CA GLY A 171 9.46 8.66 -36.28
C GLY A 171 10.64 7.73 -36.04
N ALA A 172 11.68 7.83 -36.86
CA ALA A 172 12.91 7.06 -36.68
C ALA A 172 13.55 7.29 -35.30
N GLN A 173 13.61 8.53 -34.83
CA GLN A 173 14.13 8.85 -33.50
C GLN A 173 13.29 8.27 -32.36
N VAL A 174 11.96 8.20 -32.52
CA VAL A 174 11.07 7.57 -31.55
C VAL A 174 11.24 6.06 -31.56
N GLU A 175 11.33 5.44 -32.74
CA GLU A 175 11.59 3.99 -32.85
C GLU A 175 12.90 3.58 -32.18
N ASP A 176 13.99 4.31 -32.45
CA ASP A 176 15.28 4.10 -31.79
C ASP A 176 15.17 4.25 -30.27
N PHE A 177 14.43 5.27 -29.80
CA PHE A 177 14.20 5.48 -28.38
C PHE A 177 13.43 4.31 -27.73
N LEU A 178 12.37 3.81 -28.38
CA LEU A 178 11.61 2.66 -27.89
C LEU A 178 12.51 1.42 -27.77
N LEU A 179 13.33 1.15 -28.79
CA LEU A 179 14.26 0.02 -28.80
C LEU A 179 15.31 0.13 -27.69
N VAL A 180 15.97 1.28 -27.55
CA VAL A 180 17.04 1.50 -26.56
C VAL A 180 16.51 1.45 -25.13
N GLN A 181 15.32 1.99 -24.88
CA GLN A 181 14.70 1.99 -23.56
C GLN A 181 13.91 0.70 -23.25
N GLN A 182 13.88 -0.26 -24.18
CA GLN A 182 13.11 -1.51 -24.09
C GLN A 182 11.62 -1.27 -23.79
N LEU A 183 11.03 -0.34 -24.54
CA LEU A 183 9.63 0.05 -24.44
C LEU A 183 8.81 -0.63 -25.54
N TYR A 184 7.57 -0.96 -25.21
CA TYR A 184 6.61 -1.57 -26.13
C TYR A 184 5.49 -0.59 -26.45
N LEU A 185 4.96 -0.69 -27.66
CA LEU A 185 3.87 0.16 -28.12
C LEU A 185 2.54 -0.56 -27.96
N LEU A 186 1.53 0.13 -27.42
CA LEU A 186 0.15 -0.38 -27.34
C LEU A 186 -0.70 0.00 -28.56
N ASN A 187 -0.29 1.00 -29.34
CA ASN A 187 -1.01 1.39 -30.54
C ASN A 187 -1.13 0.22 -31.52
N GLU A 188 -2.34 0.03 -32.06
CA GLU A 188 -2.56 -0.92 -33.14
C GLU A 188 -2.39 -0.24 -34.51
N THR A 189 -1.57 -0.82 -35.39
CA THR A 189 -1.27 -0.26 -36.73
C THR A 189 -2.52 0.00 -37.59
N ASN A 190 -3.57 -0.80 -37.40
CA ASN A 190 -4.83 -0.69 -38.15
C ASN A 190 -5.95 0.02 -37.36
N SER A 191 -5.59 0.74 -36.30
CA SER A 191 -6.55 1.47 -35.48
C SER A 191 -7.23 2.63 -36.22
N PRO A 192 -8.41 3.08 -35.78
CA PRO A 192 -8.96 4.37 -36.17
C PRO A 192 -7.95 5.51 -35.93
N PRO A 193 -8.01 6.62 -36.68
CA PRO A 193 -7.09 7.74 -36.48
C PRO A 193 -7.20 8.32 -35.07
N THR A 194 -6.07 8.65 -34.46
CA THR A 194 -6.07 9.41 -33.19
C THR A 194 -6.24 10.91 -33.43
N PHE A 195 -6.06 11.36 -34.67
CA PHE A 195 -6.28 12.73 -35.11
C PHE A 195 -7.02 12.77 -36.46
N GLU A 196 -8.08 13.55 -36.53
CA GLU A 196 -8.81 13.79 -37.78
C GLU A 196 -9.21 15.27 -37.94
N HIS A 197 -8.72 15.89 -39.01
CA HIS A 197 -9.07 17.27 -39.36
C HIS A 197 -9.37 17.40 -40.85
N ARG A 198 -10.58 17.85 -41.18
CA ARG A 198 -11.05 18.05 -42.58
C ARG A 198 -10.79 16.81 -43.47
N GLY A 199 -11.08 15.62 -42.95
CA GLY A 199 -10.90 14.34 -43.64
C GLY A 199 -9.45 13.82 -43.72
N ARG A 200 -8.47 14.55 -43.15
CA ARG A 200 -7.09 14.06 -43.02
C ARG A 200 -6.93 13.27 -41.73
N LYS A 201 -6.54 12.00 -41.86
CA LYS A 201 -6.37 11.02 -40.78
C LYS A 201 -4.89 10.89 -40.41
N ARG A 202 -4.57 10.94 -39.10
CA ARG A 202 -3.21 10.85 -38.56
C ARG A 202 -3.20 10.12 -37.20
N TRP A 203 -2.00 9.70 -36.77
CA TRP A 203 -1.76 8.95 -35.52
C TRP A 203 -0.61 9.53 -34.68
N PRO A 204 -0.60 10.84 -34.34
CA PRO A 204 0.51 11.45 -33.60
C PRO A 204 0.58 11.02 -32.12
N ASP A 205 -0.51 10.45 -31.59
CA ASP A 205 -0.67 10.06 -30.20
C ASP A 205 -0.19 8.62 -29.98
N LEU A 206 0.80 8.45 -29.11
CA LEU A 206 1.37 7.14 -28.77
C LEU A 206 1.09 6.78 -27.31
N SER A 207 0.77 5.51 -27.09
CA SER A 207 0.64 4.88 -25.79
C SER A 207 1.72 3.80 -25.69
N ILE A 208 2.71 4.04 -24.84
CA ILE A 208 3.95 3.29 -24.74
C ILE A 208 4.06 2.72 -23.33
N ILE A 209 4.66 1.54 -23.17
CA ILE A 209 4.77 0.86 -21.90
C ILE A 209 6.16 0.26 -21.66
N LYS A 210 6.52 0.10 -20.39
CA LYS A 210 7.70 -0.66 -19.94
C LYS A 210 7.24 -1.87 -19.13
N GLY A 211 7.81 -3.04 -19.42
CA GLY A 211 7.48 -4.32 -18.77
C GLY A 211 6.58 -5.22 -19.62
N THR A 212 7.10 -6.36 -20.07
CA THR A 212 6.40 -7.31 -20.97
C THR A 212 5.14 -7.91 -20.37
N ASP A 213 5.14 -8.19 -19.07
CA ASP A 213 3.98 -8.77 -18.39
C ASP A 213 2.83 -7.76 -18.27
N PHE A 214 3.17 -6.48 -18.10
CA PHE A 214 2.20 -5.39 -18.09
C PHE A 214 1.59 -5.18 -19.48
N ALA A 215 2.39 -5.32 -20.55
CA ALA A 215 1.92 -5.24 -21.93
C ALA A 215 0.78 -6.20 -22.24
N ASN A 216 0.95 -7.47 -21.88
CA ASN A 216 -0.02 -8.53 -22.14
C ASN A 216 -1.32 -8.36 -21.33
N SER A 217 -1.31 -7.48 -20.33
CA SER A 217 -2.47 -7.19 -19.49
C SER A 217 -3.27 -5.95 -19.92
N CYS A 218 -2.81 -5.22 -20.94
CA CYS A 218 -3.48 -3.99 -21.39
C CYS A 218 -4.35 -4.22 -22.63
N THR A 219 -5.55 -3.67 -22.65
CA THR A 219 -6.31 -3.41 -23.87
C THR A 219 -6.17 -1.94 -24.24
N TRP A 220 -6.19 -1.65 -25.53
CA TRP A 220 -6.03 -0.31 -26.07
C TRP A 220 -7.03 -0.10 -27.21
N LYS A 221 -7.70 1.05 -27.26
CA LYS A 221 -8.59 1.40 -28.38
C LYS A 221 -8.77 2.90 -28.52
N VAL A 222 -9.05 3.35 -29.74
CA VAL A 222 -9.56 4.70 -30.00
C VAL A 222 -11.08 4.70 -29.82
N LEU A 223 -11.62 5.66 -29.08
CA LEU A 223 -13.06 5.81 -28.87
C LEU A 223 -13.71 6.66 -29.96
N GLU A 224 -15.00 6.42 -30.20
CA GLU A 224 -15.82 7.17 -31.15
C GLU A 224 -16.53 8.38 -30.50
N ASP A 225 -16.34 8.58 -29.19
CA ASP A 225 -16.88 9.70 -28.44
C ASP A 225 -16.45 11.05 -29.04
N TYR A 226 -17.40 11.98 -29.15
CA TYR A 226 -17.11 13.32 -29.65
C TYR A 226 -16.27 14.13 -28.64
N THR A 227 -15.13 14.65 -29.09
CA THR A 227 -14.14 15.28 -28.19
C THR A 227 -14.17 16.81 -28.18
N HIS A 228 -14.86 17.45 -29.14
CA HIS A 228 -14.69 18.88 -29.45
C HIS A 228 -13.23 19.30 -29.71
N SER A 229 -12.35 18.33 -30.01
CA SER A 229 -10.97 18.47 -30.45
C SER A 229 -10.85 17.83 -31.84
N ASP A 230 -9.75 18.09 -32.55
CA ASP A 230 -9.38 17.32 -33.73
C ASP A 230 -8.63 16.01 -33.37
N HIS A 231 -8.40 15.75 -32.08
CA HIS A 231 -7.93 14.47 -31.56
C HIS A 231 -9.09 13.63 -31.01
N ASN A 232 -8.94 12.31 -31.16
CA ASN A 232 -9.85 11.30 -30.63
C ASN A 232 -9.35 10.76 -29.29
N TYR A 233 -10.28 10.35 -28.43
CA TYR A 233 -9.91 9.74 -27.16
C TYR A 233 -9.26 8.38 -27.38
N ILE A 234 -8.21 8.11 -26.61
CA ILE A 234 -7.60 6.78 -26.52
C ILE A 234 -7.93 6.23 -25.14
N PHE A 235 -8.49 5.02 -25.10
CA PHE A 235 -8.85 4.34 -23.87
C PHE A 235 -7.99 3.10 -23.67
N ILE A 236 -7.42 2.99 -22.47
CA ILE A 236 -6.53 1.90 -22.10
C ILE A 236 -7.10 1.23 -20.86
N GLU A 237 -7.35 -0.07 -20.93
CA GLU A 237 -7.73 -0.86 -19.76
C GLU A 237 -6.57 -1.77 -19.37
N ALA A 238 -5.97 -1.53 -18.22
CA ALA A 238 -5.02 -2.47 -17.66
C ALA A 238 -5.77 -3.47 -16.77
N LEU A 239 -5.78 -4.75 -17.18
CA LEU A 239 -6.23 -5.91 -16.40
C LEU A 239 -5.20 -6.24 -15.33
N LEU A 240 -5.02 -5.28 -14.43
CA LEU A 240 -4.25 -5.44 -13.22
C LEU A 240 -5.15 -6.22 -12.27
N SER A 241 -4.86 -7.50 -12.05
CA SER A 241 -5.58 -8.35 -11.10
C SER A 241 -5.68 -7.66 -9.75
N GLN A 242 -6.85 -7.10 -9.45
CA GLN A 242 -7.14 -6.50 -8.15
C GLN A 242 -7.69 -7.55 -7.18
N SER A 243 -6.83 -8.21 -6.41
CA SER A 243 -7.12 -8.63 -5.03
C SER A 243 -7.21 -7.43 -4.07
N HIS A 244 -8.34 -6.74 -4.11
CA HIS A 244 -8.67 -5.83 -3.04
C HIS A 244 -8.76 -6.56 -1.70
N TYR A 245 -7.70 -6.50 -0.89
CA TYR A 245 -7.82 -6.61 0.56
C TYR A 245 -8.37 -5.29 1.09
N ARG A 246 -9.66 -5.08 0.84
CA ARG A 246 -10.41 -4.01 1.49
C ARG A 246 -10.71 -4.47 2.90
N TYR A 247 -9.94 -3.96 3.85
CA TYR A 247 -10.40 -3.88 5.22
C TYR A 247 -11.41 -2.75 5.27
N PRO A 248 -12.68 -3.03 5.55
CA PRO A 248 -13.61 -1.94 5.79
C PRO A 248 -13.06 -1.10 6.96
N ARG A 249 -13.34 0.21 7.01
CA ARG A 249 -13.15 1.02 8.23
C ARG A 249 -14.48 1.56 8.70
N PHE A 250 -14.67 1.64 10.00
CA PHE A 250 -15.83 2.30 10.58
C PHE A 250 -15.77 3.82 10.32
N LYS A 251 -16.75 4.39 9.61
CA LYS A 251 -17.01 5.85 9.65
C LYS A 251 -17.92 6.14 10.85
N THR A 252 -17.40 6.90 11.82
CA THR A 252 -18.12 7.31 13.02
C THR A 252 -19.28 8.27 12.77
N ALA A 253 -19.33 8.92 11.60
CA ALA A 253 -20.19 10.08 11.39
C ALA A 253 -21.69 9.78 11.14
N TYR A 254 -22.10 8.55 10.78
CA TYR A 254 -23.48 8.30 10.32
C TYR A 254 -24.14 7.01 10.87
N GLY A 255 -23.93 6.68 12.15
CA GLY A 255 -24.76 5.68 12.85
C GLY A 255 -24.48 4.20 12.56
N GLY A 256 -23.47 3.86 11.76
CA GLY A 256 -23.10 2.45 11.49
C GLY A 256 -22.63 1.65 12.71
N HIS A 257 -22.19 2.32 13.79
CA HIS A 257 -21.69 1.66 15.01
C HIS A 257 -22.87 1.02 15.73
N ARG A 258 -24.01 1.72 15.79
CA ARG A 258 -25.22 1.21 16.46
C ARG A 258 -25.70 -0.09 15.82
N ARG A 259 -25.68 -0.18 14.48
CA ARG A 259 -26.06 -1.41 13.75
C ARG A 259 -25.06 -2.55 13.94
N MET A 260 -23.75 -2.25 13.93
CA MET A 260 -22.70 -3.24 14.22
C MET A 260 -22.83 -3.77 15.66
N LEU A 261 -23.00 -2.88 16.63
CA LEU A 261 -23.21 -3.24 18.04
C LEU A 261 -24.50 -4.01 18.23
N GLN A 262 -25.59 -3.67 17.54
CA GLN A 262 -26.84 -4.43 17.59
C GLN A 262 -26.67 -5.87 17.08
N GLN A 263 -25.96 -6.05 15.96
CA GLN A 263 -25.69 -7.38 15.40
C GLN A 263 -24.74 -8.21 16.28
N LEU A 264 -23.69 -7.59 16.82
CA LEU A 264 -22.78 -8.25 17.74
C LEU A 264 -23.49 -8.59 19.05
N GLY A 265 -24.36 -7.69 19.55
CA GLY A 265 -25.19 -7.86 20.73
C GLY A 265 -26.05 -9.12 20.71
N GLN A 266 -26.53 -9.53 19.53
CA GLN A 266 -27.28 -10.79 19.36
C GLN A 266 -26.41 -12.03 19.61
N LYS A 267 -25.09 -11.93 19.41
CA LYS A 267 -24.13 -13.02 19.59
C LYS A 267 -23.34 -12.96 20.90
N THR A 268 -23.40 -11.85 21.63
CA THR A 268 -22.61 -11.60 22.85
C THR A 268 -22.69 -12.75 23.84
N LYS A 269 -23.90 -13.18 24.23
CA LYS A 269 -24.09 -14.27 25.21
C LYS A 269 -23.41 -15.58 24.75
N GLN A 270 -23.59 -15.93 23.47
CA GLN A 270 -23.00 -17.12 22.88
C GLN A 270 -21.46 -17.04 22.86
N LEU A 271 -20.91 -15.89 22.47
CA LEU A 271 -19.46 -15.68 22.42
C LEU A 271 -18.83 -15.77 23.81
N VAL A 272 -19.43 -15.10 24.81
CA VAL A 272 -18.96 -15.15 26.20
C VAL A 272 -18.99 -16.60 26.70
N GLN A 273 -20.09 -17.32 26.49
CA GLN A 273 -20.21 -18.72 26.89
C GLN A 273 -19.14 -19.61 26.25
N GLN A 274 -18.90 -19.49 24.94
CA GLN A 274 -17.86 -20.27 24.24
C GLN A 274 -16.45 -19.98 24.78
N ILE A 275 -16.18 -18.71 25.13
CA ILE A 275 -14.90 -18.33 25.76
C ILE A 275 -14.81 -18.92 27.17
N GLU A 276 -15.89 -18.86 27.97
CA GLU A 276 -15.91 -19.41 29.33
C GLU A 276 -15.76 -20.92 29.37
N GLU A 277 -16.33 -21.64 28.41
CA GLU A 277 -16.25 -23.10 28.29
C GLU A 277 -14.90 -23.59 27.70
N SER A 278 -14.05 -22.66 27.24
CA SER A 278 -12.72 -22.99 26.74
C SER A 278 -11.81 -23.48 27.87
N ASN A 279 -11.46 -24.77 27.83
CA ASN A 279 -10.64 -25.44 28.85
C ASN A 279 -9.24 -25.84 28.35
N THR A 280 -8.96 -25.65 27.06
CA THR A 280 -7.68 -25.98 26.43
C THR A 280 -7.23 -24.84 25.52
N LYS A 281 -5.93 -24.79 25.19
CA LYS A 281 -5.39 -23.84 24.21
C LYS A 281 -6.12 -23.93 22.86
N TYR A 282 -6.47 -25.15 22.44
CA TYR A 282 -7.20 -25.41 21.20
C TYR A 282 -8.64 -24.87 21.24
N HIS A 283 -9.37 -25.08 22.34
CA HIS A 283 -10.73 -24.53 22.49
C HIS A 283 -10.69 -23.00 22.48
N LEU A 284 -9.73 -22.40 23.16
CA LEU A 284 -9.56 -20.95 23.18
C LEU A 284 -9.18 -20.39 21.80
N ALA A 285 -8.34 -21.10 21.03
CA ALA A 285 -8.03 -20.74 19.65
C ALA A 285 -9.30 -20.72 18.78
N LYS A 286 -10.13 -21.77 18.84
CA LYS A 286 -11.43 -21.79 18.15
C LYS A 286 -12.36 -20.67 18.57
N ALA A 287 -12.49 -20.42 19.87
CA ALA A 287 -13.30 -19.31 20.38
C ALA A 287 -12.77 -17.95 19.89
N THR A 288 -11.45 -17.81 19.74
CA THR A 288 -10.81 -16.62 19.18
C THR A 288 -11.18 -16.43 17.71
N GLU A 289 -11.12 -17.48 16.90
CA GLU A 289 -11.54 -17.42 15.49
C GLU A 289 -13.01 -17.04 15.36
N GLU A 290 -13.89 -17.63 16.17
CA GLU A 290 -15.32 -17.32 16.16
C GLU A 290 -15.60 -15.89 16.61
N LEU A 291 -14.86 -15.37 17.60
CA LEU A 291 -14.91 -13.96 17.99
C LEU A 291 -14.49 -13.05 16.83
N GLN A 292 -13.36 -13.32 16.18
CA GLN A 292 -12.89 -12.57 15.00
C GLN A 292 -13.92 -12.61 13.87
N LYS A 293 -14.47 -13.79 13.55
CA LYS A 293 -15.55 -13.98 12.57
C LYS A 293 -16.81 -13.20 12.92
N ALA A 294 -17.24 -13.20 14.18
CA ALA A 294 -18.44 -12.49 14.62
C ALA A 294 -18.29 -10.98 14.52
N ILE A 295 -17.15 -10.44 14.97
CA ILE A 295 -16.82 -9.02 14.83
C ILE A 295 -16.78 -8.65 13.34
N PHE A 296 -16.10 -9.45 12.52
CA PHE A 296 -16.00 -9.21 11.08
C PHE A 296 -17.35 -9.30 10.35
N ALA A 297 -18.22 -10.24 10.71
CA ALA A 297 -19.55 -10.38 10.11
C ALA A 297 -20.46 -9.20 10.46
N ALA A 298 -20.42 -8.72 11.71
CA ALA A 298 -21.12 -7.51 12.14
C ALA A 298 -20.61 -6.25 11.42
N TYR A 299 -19.35 -6.31 10.98
CA TYR A 299 -18.66 -5.24 10.28
C TYR A 299 -18.93 -5.16 8.78
N LYS A 300 -18.86 -6.30 8.07
CA LYS A 300 -19.02 -6.41 6.61
C LYS A 300 -20.36 -5.84 6.10
N LYS A 301 -21.41 -5.84 6.92
CA LYS A 301 -22.73 -5.29 6.58
C LYS A 301 -22.86 -3.76 6.64
N ASN A 302 -21.84 -3.00 7.09
CA ASN A 302 -22.00 -1.61 7.53
C ASN A 302 -20.96 -0.59 7.00
N THR A 303 -20.35 -0.76 5.82
CA THR A 303 -19.14 0.04 5.46
C THR A 303 -19.22 0.89 4.18
N GLU A 304 -18.64 2.10 4.28
CA GLU A 304 -18.29 3.00 3.17
C GLU A 304 -16.80 3.43 3.24
N LYS A 305 -16.25 3.81 2.08
CA LYS A 305 -14.82 3.99 1.68
C LYS A 305 -13.95 4.87 2.62
N SER A 306 -12.69 4.45 2.93
CA SER A 306 -11.63 5.23 3.63
C SER A 306 -10.19 4.64 3.46
N THR A 307 -9.13 5.39 3.82
CA THR A 307 -7.74 5.29 3.28
C THR A 307 -6.57 4.93 4.25
N LYS A 308 -6.78 4.33 5.44
CA LYS A 308 -5.68 3.83 6.32
C LYS A 308 -5.91 2.39 6.81
N ALA A 309 -4.83 1.60 6.94
CA ALA A 309 -4.86 0.12 7.07
C ALA A 309 -4.89 -0.41 8.53
N PRO A 310 -5.80 -1.33 8.88
CA PRO A 310 -5.77 -2.14 10.12
C PRO A 310 -4.86 -3.38 9.99
N GLY A 311 -4.78 -4.19 11.06
CA GLY A 311 -4.14 -5.52 11.03
C GLY A 311 -4.86 -6.51 10.12
N PHE A 312 -4.32 -7.72 9.95
CA PHE A 312 -4.81 -8.68 8.95
C PHE A 312 -6.26 -9.14 9.16
N ASP A 313 -6.76 -9.06 10.41
CA ASP A 313 -8.11 -9.42 10.81
C ASP A 313 -9.14 -8.29 10.60
N ALA A 314 -8.71 -7.15 10.03
CA ALA A 314 -9.54 -5.96 9.79
C ALA A 314 -10.03 -5.23 11.05
N ILE A 315 -9.71 -5.70 12.25
CA ILE A 315 -10.23 -5.16 13.50
C ILE A 315 -9.29 -4.04 13.95
N ASP A 316 -9.80 -2.81 14.07
CA ASP A 316 -9.01 -1.67 14.57
C ASP A 316 -9.30 -1.37 16.05
N TYR A 317 -8.45 -0.54 16.67
CA TYR A 317 -8.64 -0.13 18.07
C TYR A 317 -9.96 0.60 18.33
N ILE A 318 -10.54 1.25 17.32
CA ILE A 318 -11.82 1.95 17.47
C ILE A 318 -12.93 0.92 17.64
N VAL A 319 -12.96 -0.13 16.82
CA VAL A 319 -13.92 -1.24 16.93
C VAL A 319 -13.81 -1.90 18.30
N LEU A 320 -12.60 -2.23 18.76
CA LEU A 320 -12.43 -2.83 20.09
C LEU A 320 -12.89 -1.90 21.21
N LYS A 321 -12.67 -0.59 21.08
CA LYS A 321 -13.14 0.40 22.07
C LYS A 321 -14.67 0.45 22.13
N GLU A 322 -15.34 0.48 20.98
CA GLU A 322 -16.81 0.46 20.92
C GLU A 322 -17.40 -0.84 21.48
N ILE A 323 -16.77 -1.99 21.16
CA ILE A 323 -17.14 -3.29 21.74
C ILE A 323 -16.95 -3.25 23.25
N ASN A 324 -15.81 -2.78 23.75
CA ASN A 324 -15.54 -2.70 25.18
C ASN A 324 -16.53 -1.78 25.92
N ASN A 325 -16.95 -0.69 25.29
CA ASN A 325 -17.93 0.23 25.88
C ASN A 325 -19.34 -0.36 25.94
N SER A 326 -19.69 -1.24 25.00
CA SER A 326 -21.06 -1.77 24.87
C SER A 326 -21.24 -3.18 25.43
N PHE A 327 -20.22 -4.01 25.30
CA PHE A 327 -20.16 -5.43 25.69
C PHE A 327 -18.79 -5.75 26.33
N PRO A 328 -18.40 -5.08 27.43
CA PRO A 328 -17.10 -5.28 28.09
C PRO A 328 -16.83 -6.74 28.45
N GLU A 329 -17.88 -7.50 28.78
CA GLU A 329 -17.82 -8.90 29.14
C GLU A 329 -17.12 -9.78 28.10
N ILE A 330 -17.26 -9.48 26.79
CA ILE A 330 -16.60 -10.26 25.73
C ILE A 330 -15.08 -10.21 25.89
N LEU A 331 -14.52 -9.01 25.96
CA LEU A 331 -13.08 -8.81 26.02
C LEU A 331 -12.51 -9.13 27.40
N HIS A 332 -13.24 -8.82 28.47
CA HIS A 332 -12.83 -9.16 29.83
C HIS A 332 -12.73 -10.67 30.02
N THR A 333 -13.77 -11.41 29.65
CA THR A 333 -13.76 -12.88 29.73
C THR A 333 -12.66 -13.46 28.84
N PHE A 334 -12.48 -12.93 27.62
CA PHE A 334 -11.43 -13.36 26.70
C PHE A 334 -10.02 -13.24 27.30
N TYR A 335 -9.62 -12.04 27.74
CA TYR A 335 -8.26 -11.83 28.27
C TYR A 335 -8.04 -12.55 29.60
N ASN A 336 -9.07 -12.64 30.45
CA ASN A 336 -8.98 -13.43 31.68
C ASN A 336 -8.80 -14.92 31.37
N LYS A 337 -9.48 -15.45 30.36
CA LYS A 337 -9.33 -16.85 29.95
C LYS A 337 -7.94 -17.13 29.34
N CYS A 338 -7.42 -16.22 28.51
CA CYS A 338 -6.03 -16.27 28.03
C CYS A 338 -5.05 -16.37 29.21
N TYR A 339 -5.23 -15.53 30.23
CA TYR A 339 -4.38 -15.51 31.42
C TYR A 339 -4.50 -16.79 32.27
N GLN A 340 -5.72 -17.29 32.46
CA GLN A 340 -6.00 -18.53 33.22
C GLN A 340 -5.39 -19.77 32.55
N LEU A 341 -5.45 -19.84 31.22
CA LEU A 341 -4.92 -20.97 30.44
C LEU A 341 -3.43 -20.82 30.07
N HIS A 342 -2.79 -19.75 30.50
CA HIS A 342 -1.40 -19.41 30.13
C HIS A 342 -1.17 -19.43 28.61
N CYS A 343 -2.15 -18.91 27.88
CA CYS A 343 -2.24 -19.11 26.44
C CYS A 343 -2.38 -17.78 25.73
N PHE A 344 -1.52 -17.60 24.73
CA PHE A 344 -1.73 -16.64 23.68
C PHE A 344 -2.36 -17.41 22.50
N PRO A 345 -3.59 -17.12 22.09
CA PRO A 345 -4.26 -17.91 21.05
C PRO A 345 -3.51 -17.90 19.72
N GLU A 346 -3.40 -19.06 19.04
CA GLU A 346 -2.71 -19.20 17.75
C GLU A 346 -3.17 -18.19 16.69
N PRO A 347 -4.47 -17.91 16.49
CA PRO A 347 -4.93 -16.93 15.50
C PRO A 347 -4.39 -15.50 15.74
N LEU A 348 -3.88 -15.21 16.94
CA LEU A 348 -3.32 -13.92 17.30
C LEU A 348 -1.78 -13.86 17.13
N LYS A 349 -1.11 -15.00 16.90
CA LYS A 349 0.36 -15.10 16.74
C LYS A 349 0.82 -14.92 15.30
N GLU A 350 -0.10 -14.96 14.35
CA GLU A 350 0.21 -14.78 12.93
C GLU A 350 0.40 -13.30 12.60
N GLY A 351 1.43 -12.97 11.82
CA GLY A 351 1.73 -11.60 11.42
C GLY A 351 1.91 -11.46 9.91
N ILE A 352 1.51 -10.31 9.35
CA ILE A 352 1.80 -9.98 7.96
C ILE A 352 2.99 -9.02 7.90
N ILE A 353 4.03 -9.37 7.15
CA ILE A 353 5.18 -8.49 6.91
C ILE A 353 4.85 -7.52 5.78
N VAL A 354 5.01 -6.22 6.06
CA VAL A 354 4.93 -5.14 5.09
C VAL A 354 6.28 -4.42 5.07
N LEU A 355 6.84 -4.24 3.88
CA LEU A 355 8.13 -3.57 3.71
C LEU A 355 7.92 -2.07 3.49
N PHE A 356 8.54 -1.25 4.36
CA PHE A 356 8.57 0.20 4.22
C PHE A 356 9.94 0.65 3.71
N HIS A 357 9.97 1.33 2.58
CA HIS A 357 11.21 1.87 2.03
C HIS A 357 11.72 3.05 2.89
N LYS A 358 13.04 3.11 3.12
CA LYS A 358 13.70 4.22 3.83
C LYS A 358 13.91 5.37 2.86
N ASP A 359 13.52 6.57 3.28
CA ASP A 359 13.67 7.79 2.48
C ASP A 359 15.14 7.99 2.05
N GLY A 360 15.35 8.27 0.76
CA GLY A 360 16.67 8.55 0.18
C GLY A 360 17.61 7.35 0.06
N LYS A 361 17.10 6.10 0.14
CA LYS A 361 17.88 4.88 -0.11
C LYS A 361 17.50 4.24 -1.46
N GLU A 362 18.36 3.39 -1.98
CA GLU A 362 18.17 2.76 -3.30
C GLU A 362 17.15 1.60 -3.19
N ALA A 363 16.14 1.57 -4.06
CA ALA A 363 14.99 0.67 -3.94
C ALA A 363 15.29 -0.80 -4.29
N ASP A 364 16.43 -1.09 -4.92
CA ASP A 364 16.90 -2.43 -5.29
C ASP A 364 17.62 -3.15 -4.14
N LYS A 365 18.06 -2.42 -3.11
CA LYS A 365 18.76 -2.99 -1.95
C LYS A 365 17.79 -3.40 -0.85
N ILE A 366 17.85 -4.67 -0.42
CA ILE A 366 17.07 -5.19 0.73
C ILE A 366 17.26 -4.33 1.99
N LYS A 367 18.48 -3.82 2.23
CA LYS A 367 18.81 -2.96 3.39
C LYS A 367 18.07 -1.60 3.39
N SER A 368 17.51 -1.21 2.26
CA SER A 368 16.73 0.02 2.10
C SER A 368 15.31 -0.11 2.63
N TYR A 369 14.86 -1.32 2.95
CA TYR A 369 13.52 -1.56 3.50
C TYR A 369 13.57 -1.81 5.00
N ARG A 370 12.47 -1.46 5.68
CA ARG A 370 12.17 -1.79 7.07
C ARG A 370 10.98 -2.74 7.07
N PRO A 371 11.13 -4.00 7.50
CA PRO A 371 9.99 -4.88 7.69
C PRO A 371 9.18 -4.42 8.89
N VAL A 372 7.87 -4.23 8.71
CA VAL A 372 6.91 -3.97 9.78
C VAL A 372 5.90 -5.11 9.80
N THR A 373 5.67 -5.68 10.97
CA THR A 373 4.76 -6.81 11.13
C THR A 373 3.40 -6.31 11.63
N LEU A 374 2.36 -6.52 10.83
CA LEU A 374 0.98 -6.26 11.20
C LEU A 374 0.42 -7.45 11.97
N LEU A 375 0.21 -7.27 13.28
CA LEU A 375 -0.41 -8.25 14.18
C LEU A 375 -1.89 -7.93 14.46
N PRO A 376 -2.72 -8.93 14.80
CA PRO A 376 -4.10 -8.76 15.24
C PRO A 376 -4.25 -7.78 16.40
N THR A 377 -5.20 -6.86 16.30
CA THR A 377 -5.38 -5.82 17.32
C THR A 377 -5.80 -6.41 18.67
N ILE A 378 -6.60 -7.48 18.67
CA ILE A 378 -6.95 -8.23 19.90
C ILE A 378 -5.68 -8.76 20.58
N GLY A 379 -4.74 -9.30 19.80
CA GLY A 379 -3.44 -9.78 20.28
C GLY A 379 -2.58 -8.64 20.85
N LYS A 380 -2.52 -7.50 20.17
CA LYS A 380 -1.78 -6.32 20.67
C LYS A 380 -2.30 -5.81 22.01
N VAL A 381 -3.62 -5.85 22.24
CA VAL A 381 -4.18 -5.48 23.55
C VAL A 381 -3.74 -6.48 24.64
N LEU A 382 -3.72 -7.78 24.34
CA LEU A 382 -3.19 -8.78 25.26
C LEU A 382 -1.70 -8.56 25.54
N GLU A 383 -0.88 -8.27 24.52
CA GLU A 383 0.54 -7.91 24.69
C GLU A 383 0.72 -6.71 25.64
N GLN A 384 -0.08 -5.66 25.48
CA GLN A 384 -0.04 -4.48 26.35
C GLN A 384 -0.44 -4.79 27.79
N ILE A 385 -1.43 -5.67 28.01
CA ILE A 385 -1.82 -6.13 29.35
C ILE A 385 -0.65 -6.90 30.00
N LEU A 386 -0.01 -7.81 29.26
CA LEU A 386 1.13 -8.59 29.73
C LEU A 386 2.35 -7.70 30.01
N LEU A 387 2.63 -6.74 29.12
CA LEU A 387 3.73 -5.77 29.26
C LEU A 387 3.58 -4.92 30.52
N ARG A 388 2.38 -4.40 30.80
CA ARG A 388 2.12 -3.64 32.04
C ARG A 388 2.36 -4.47 33.29
N ARG A 389 1.93 -5.74 33.29
CA ARG A 389 2.18 -6.68 34.40
C ARG A 389 3.67 -6.98 34.57
N LEU A 390 4.39 -7.19 33.47
CA LEU A 390 5.83 -7.41 33.48
C LEU A 390 6.56 -6.19 34.05
N ASN A 391 6.29 -5.00 33.52
CA ASN A 391 6.90 -3.74 33.96
C ASN A 391 6.65 -3.46 35.45
N HIS A 392 5.42 -3.71 35.93
CA HIS A 392 5.10 -3.55 37.35
C HIS A 392 6.01 -4.40 38.23
N THR A 393 6.22 -5.66 37.88
CA THR A 393 7.08 -6.56 38.67
C THR A 393 8.55 -6.24 38.50
N LEU A 394 9.02 -5.91 37.30
CA LEU A 394 10.41 -5.48 37.06
C LEU A 394 10.76 -4.26 37.94
N LYS A 395 9.82 -3.32 38.06
CA LYS A 395 9.93 -2.15 38.94
C LYS A 395 9.91 -2.54 40.42
N LYS A 396 8.95 -3.38 40.84
CA LYS A 396 8.82 -3.84 42.24
C LYS A 396 10.07 -4.58 42.73
N LYS A 397 10.70 -5.38 41.87
CA LYS A 397 11.90 -6.16 42.17
C LYS A 397 13.21 -5.44 41.88
N ASN A 398 13.16 -4.23 41.32
CA ASN A 398 14.33 -3.45 40.91
C ASN A 398 15.32 -4.23 40.03
N ILE A 399 14.80 -5.00 39.06
CA ILE A 399 15.63 -5.88 38.20
C ILE A 399 16.41 -5.08 37.15
N LEU A 400 15.80 -4.01 36.61
CA LEU A 400 16.41 -3.22 35.54
C LEU A 400 17.50 -2.29 36.09
N HIS A 401 18.66 -2.31 35.46
CA HIS A 401 19.80 -1.47 35.85
C HIS A 401 19.46 0.02 35.82
N HIS A 402 20.00 0.81 36.76
CA HIS A 402 19.72 2.24 36.87
C HIS A 402 20.10 3.06 35.62
N ASN A 403 21.14 2.64 34.88
CA ASN A 403 21.59 3.28 33.64
C ASN A 403 20.91 2.75 32.37
N GLN A 404 19.86 1.93 32.50
CA GLN A 404 19.00 1.60 31.36
C GLN A 404 17.95 2.71 31.23
N PHE A 405 17.97 3.44 30.12
CA PHE A 405 17.06 4.56 29.85
C PHE A 405 16.00 4.23 28.78
N GLY A 406 16.41 3.53 27.72
CA GLY A 406 15.51 3.15 26.62
C GLY A 406 14.38 2.22 27.07
N PHE A 407 13.19 2.43 26.48
CA PHE A 407 11.99 1.60 26.70
C PHE A 407 11.52 1.49 28.17
N ARG A 408 11.81 2.51 29.00
CA ARG A 408 11.36 2.57 30.39
C ARG A 408 10.40 3.72 30.62
N GLU A 409 9.38 3.45 31.44
CA GLU A 409 8.52 4.51 31.97
C GLU A 409 9.36 5.52 32.78
N SER A 410 9.08 6.81 32.59
CA SER A 410 9.73 7.92 33.30
C SER A 410 11.25 8.04 33.08
N ARG A 411 11.77 7.53 31.96
CA ARG A 411 13.15 7.76 31.49
C ARG A 411 13.13 8.22 30.04
N SER A 412 14.10 9.03 29.66
CA SER A 412 14.23 9.62 28.33
C SER A 412 15.67 9.56 27.81
N THR A 413 15.83 9.86 26.53
CA THR A 413 17.15 10.08 25.92
C THR A 413 17.87 11.28 26.53
N ASP A 414 17.13 12.31 26.94
CA ASP A 414 17.68 13.49 27.59
C ASP A 414 18.31 13.15 28.95
N ASP A 415 17.67 12.29 29.74
CA ASP A 415 18.24 11.81 31.01
C ASP A 415 19.58 11.08 30.79
N ALA A 416 19.66 10.25 29.74
CA ALA A 416 20.87 9.51 29.40
C ALA A 416 22.02 10.44 28.97
N ILE A 417 21.71 11.43 28.13
CA ILE A 417 22.67 12.43 27.66
C ILE A 417 23.13 13.30 28.83
N HIS A 418 22.21 13.75 29.69
CA HIS A 418 22.53 14.55 30.86
C HIS A 418 23.51 13.81 31.79
N GLN A 419 23.23 12.54 32.11
CA GLN A 419 24.11 11.74 32.96
C GLN A 419 25.52 11.59 32.35
N LEU A 420 25.63 11.39 31.03
CA LEU A 420 26.91 11.31 30.34
C LEU A 420 27.68 12.64 30.38
N VAL A 421 27.00 13.75 30.10
CA VAL A 421 27.61 15.09 30.11
C VAL A 421 28.09 15.48 31.50
N GLU A 422 27.29 15.21 32.54
CA GLU A 422 27.65 15.44 33.93
C GLU A 422 28.90 14.65 34.32
N LYS A 423 28.97 13.37 33.94
CA LYS A 423 30.16 12.53 34.18
C LYS A 423 31.42 13.08 33.50
N ILE A 424 31.30 13.56 32.26
CA ILE A 424 32.42 14.18 31.53
C ILE A 424 32.87 15.48 32.22
N GLN A 425 31.92 16.30 32.69
CA GLN A 425 32.23 17.53 33.41
C GLN A 425 32.93 17.26 34.75
N ASP A 426 32.47 16.27 35.51
CA ASP A 426 33.09 15.87 36.78
C ASP A 426 34.53 15.39 36.60
N ASP A 427 34.78 14.57 35.58
CA ASP A 427 36.13 14.09 35.27
C ASP A 427 37.03 15.23 34.80
N LYS A 428 36.50 16.18 34.01
CA LYS A 428 37.20 17.40 33.62
C LYS A 428 37.58 18.25 34.83
N ASN A 429 36.68 18.43 35.80
CA ASN A 429 36.96 19.17 37.04
C ASN A 429 38.06 18.49 37.88
N LYS A 430 38.16 17.16 37.81
CA LYS A 430 39.21 16.37 38.45
C LYS A 430 40.51 16.30 37.63
N LYS A 431 40.60 17.00 36.50
CA LYS A 431 41.72 16.97 35.55
C LYS A 431 42.04 15.56 35.01
N LEU A 432 41.02 14.71 34.91
CA LEU A 432 41.13 13.39 34.30
C LEU A 432 40.82 13.45 32.80
N HIS A 433 41.31 12.47 32.05
CA HIS A 433 40.90 12.25 30.66
C HIS A 433 39.71 11.27 30.61
N THR A 434 38.67 11.63 29.86
CA THR A 434 37.49 10.78 29.67
C THR A 434 37.47 10.23 28.24
N LEU A 435 37.35 8.91 28.10
CA LEU A 435 37.12 8.23 26.83
C LEU A 435 35.67 7.75 26.79
N VAL A 436 34.95 8.08 25.72
CA VAL A 436 33.59 7.60 25.47
C VAL A 436 33.65 6.53 24.38
N ILE A 437 33.13 5.34 24.70
CA ILE A 437 33.02 4.22 23.76
C ILE A 437 31.54 4.07 23.40
N SER A 438 31.21 4.28 22.12
CA SER A 438 29.87 4.06 21.59
C SER A 438 29.77 2.69 20.96
N LEU A 439 28.74 1.92 21.34
CA LEU A 439 28.46 0.59 20.81
C LEU A 439 27.06 0.60 20.21
N ASP A 440 26.90 0.07 19.00
CA ASP A 440 25.60 -0.14 18.36
C ASP A 440 25.50 -1.58 17.86
N ILE A 441 24.34 -2.20 18.10
CA ILE A 441 24.08 -3.60 17.72
C ILE A 441 23.33 -3.61 16.38
N GLN A 442 23.99 -4.13 15.34
CA GLN A 442 23.38 -4.23 14.03
C GLN A 442 22.14 -5.13 14.05
N GLY A 443 20.98 -4.57 13.69
CA GLY A 443 19.73 -5.32 13.57
C GLY A 443 19.29 -5.98 14.88
N ALA A 444 19.43 -5.30 16.02
CA ALA A 444 19.17 -5.88 17.35
C ALA A 444 17.81 -6.61 17.46
N PHE A 445 16.75 -6.03 16.88
CA PHE A 445 15.42 -6.64 16.90
C PHE A 445 15.29 -7.84 15.97
N ASP A 446 16.00 -7.88 14.85
CA ASP A 446 15.87 -8.96 13.84
C ASP A 446 16.63 -10.22 14.28
N HIS A 447 17.70 -10.06 15.06
CA HIS A 447 18.59 -11.14 15.49
C HIS A 447 18.26 -11.72 16.88
N LEU A 448 17.26 -11.19 17.58
CA LEU A 448 16.94 -11.60 18.95
C LEU A 448 16.40 -13.04 18.98
N GLN A 449 17.15 -13.96 19.59
CA GLN A 449 16.77 -15.37 19.66
C GLN A 449 15.66 -15.59 20.69
N TYR A 450 14.59 -16.31 20.33
CA TYR A 450 13.50 -16.60 21.26
C TYR A 450 13.95 -17.41 22.47
N ASN A 451 14.94 -18.29 22.31
CA ASN A 451 15.51 -19.04 23.44
C ASN A 451 16.20 -18.12 24.44
N SER A 452 16.90 -17.08 23.97
CA SER A 452 17.49 -16.07 24.87
C SER A 452 16.42 -15.32 25.64
N ILE A 453 15.31 -14.94 24.99
CA ILE A 453 14.18 -14.28 25.66
C ILE A 453 13.57 -15.21 26.71
N ARG A 454 13.33 -16.49 26.38
CA ARG A 454 12.77 -17.49 27.31
C ARG A 454 13.66 -17.66 28.54
N ASN A 455 14.96 -17.83 28.34
CA ASN A 455 15.92 -17.97 29.44
C ASN A 455 15.93 -16.71 30.33
N SER A 456 15.93 -15.51 29.74
CA SER A 456 15.84 -14.27 30.52
C SER A 456 14.52 -14.14 31.27
N LEU A 457 13.41 -14.64 30.72
CA LEU A 457 12.14 -14.71 31.44
C LEU A 457 12.23 -15.69 32.62
N ASP A 458 12.85 -16.85 32.45
CA ASP A 458 13.03 -17.86 33.51
C ASP A 458 13.86 -17.36 34.69
N GLU A 459 14.87 -16.54 34.44
CA GLU A 459 15.68 -15.89 35.49
C GLU A 459 14.87 -14.90 36.33
N ILE A 460 13.81 -14.31 35.75
CA ILE A 460 12.90 -13.41 36.44
C ILE A 460 11.90 -14.30 37.22
N ASN A 461 12.22 -14.68 38.46
CA ASN A 461 11.36 -15.50 39.32
C ASN A 461 9.93 -14.88 39.53
N PHE A 462 8.96 -15.13 38.64
CA PHE A 462 7.68 -14.40 38.52
C PHE A 462 6.47 -15.31 38.74
N PRO A 463 5.26 -14.78 39.04
CA PRO A 463 4.02 -15.55 38.93
C PRO A 463 3.89 -16.28 37.58
N SER A 464 3.84 -17.62 37.61
CA SER A 464 3.89 -18.49 36.43
C SER A 464 3.04 -18.01 35.25
N HIS A 465 1.83 -17.50 35.52
CA HIS A 465 0.84 -17.20 34.50
C HIS A 465 1.29 -16.17 33.45
N THR A 466 1.95 -15.09 33.86
CA THR A 466 2.38 -14.03 32.91
C THR A 466 3.58 -14.49 32.10
N ILE A 467 4.56 -15.13 32.74
CA ILE A 467 5.74 -15.67 32.06
C ILE A 467 5.34 -16.74 31.07
N GLU A 468 4.51 -17.70 31.48
CA GLU A 468 4.12 -18.79 30.60
C GLU A 468 3.33 -18.28 29.39
N THR A 469 2.48 -17.25 29.56
CA THR A 469 1.82 -16.59 28.42
C THR A 469 2.82 -15.83 27.53
N LEU A 470 3.82 -15.16 28.10
CA LEU A 470 4.90 -14.47 27.38
C LEU A 470 5.89 -15.44 26.69
N LYS A 471 6.00 -16.68 27.16
CA LYS A 471 6.74 -17.74 26.46
C LYS A 471 5.89 -18.33 25.34
N ASP A 472 4.59 -18.50 25.59
CA ASP A 472 3.63 -19.04 24.63
C ASP A 472 3.51 -18.16 23.39
N ILE A 473 3.51 -16.82 23.53
CA ILE A 473 3.54 -15.93 22.35
C ILE A 473 4.76 -16.16 21.44
N LEU A 474 5.88 -16.66 21.97
CA LEU A 474 7.10 -16.93 21.19
C LEU A 474 7.07 -18.31 20.51
N THR A 475 6.08 -19.15 20.77
CA THR A 475 5.93 -20.46 20.10
C THR A 475 5.01 -20.35 18.89
N ASP A 476 5.29 -21.17 17.87
CA ASP A 476 4.43 -21.34 16.68
C ASP A 476 4.04 -20.03 15.99
N ARG A 477 4.88 -18.99 16.12
CA ARG A 477 4.69 -17.74 15.42
C ARG A 477 4.89 -17.98 13.94
N LYS A 478 3.97 -17.48 13.14
CA LYS A 478 4.06 -17.50 11.68
C LYS A 478 4.05 -16.08 11.17
N VAL A 479 4.89 -15.82 10.18
CA VAL A 479 4.84 -14.57 9.43
C VAL A 479 4.54 -14.90 7.98
N THR A 480 3.70 -14.07 7.37
CA THR A 480 3.31 -14.19 5.97
C THR A 480 3.72 -12.91 5.25
N THR A 481 4.42 -13.05 4.13
CA THR A 481 4.65 -11.94 3.20
C THR A 481 3.95 -12.24 1.88
N GLN A 482 3.42 -11.20 1.25
CA GLN A 482 2.90 -11.32 -0.09
C GLN A 482 4.07 -11.24 -1.10
N ARG A 483 4.07 -12.14 -2.09
CA ARG A 483 4.95 -12.10 -3.27
C ARG A 483 4.09 -12.12 -4.53
N ALA A 484 4.67 -11.77 -5.67
CA ALA A 484 3.99 -11.84 -6.97
C ALA A 484 3.45 -13.26 -7.30
N GLN A 485 4.07 -14.30 -6.76
CA GLN A 485 3.69 -15.72 -6.93
C GLN A 485 2.67 -16.21 -5.89
N GLY A 486 2.23 -15.34 -4.97
CA GLY A 486 1.32 -15.66 -3.87
C GLY A 486 1.92 -15.44 -2.48
N PRO A 487 1.11 -15.66 -1.42
CA PRO A 487 1.58 -15.54 -0.04
C PRO A 487 2.60 -16.63 0.26
N VAL A 488 3.70 -16.23 0.89
CA VAL A 488 4.67 -17.15 1.47
C VAL A 488 4.61 -16.99 2.98
N SER A 489 4.36 -18.10 3.67
CA SER A 489 4.32 -18.16 5.13
C SER A 489 5.48 -19.00 5.63
N TRP A 490 6.10 -18.56 6.72
CA TRP A 490 7.13 -19.34 7.41
C TRP A 490 7.04 -19.15 8.92
N SER A 491 7.54 -20.14 9.64
CA SER A 491 7.65 -20.07 11.09
C SER A 491 8.76 -19.11 11.49
N GLN A 492 8.44 -18.16 12.36
CA GLN A 492 9.39 -17.22 12.92
C GLN A 492 10.01 -17.81 14.19
N GLN A 493 11.33 -18.01 14.19
CA GLN A 493 12.07 -18.59 15.33
C GLN A 493 13.00 -17.57 16.03
N GLN A 494 13.14 -16.38 15.44
CA GLN A 494 13.95 -15.28 15.95
C GLN A 494 13.36 -13.94 15.51
N GLY A 495 13.79 -12.90 16.22
CA GLY A 495 13.48 -11.51 15.98
C GLY A 495 12.13 -11.06 16.53
N CYS A 496 12.01 -9.78 16.88
CA CYS A 496 10.76 -9.20 17.33
C CYS A 496 9.98 -8.62 16.15
N ALA A 497 8.66 -8.88 16.13
CA ALA A 497 7.75 -8.22 15.22
C ALA A 497 7.78 -6.69 15.45
N GLN A 498 8.39 -5.94 14.53
CA GLN A 498 8.45 -4.48 14.62
C GLN A 498 7.06 -3.90 14.34
N GLY A 499 6.45 -3.22 15.31
CA GLY A 499 5.13 -2.58 15.19
C GLY A 499 4.03 -3.12 16.12
N SER A 500 4.38 -3.92 17.14
CA SER A 500 3.45 -4.38 18.19
C SER A 500 3.36 -3.44 19.39
#